data_AF-A0AAD6L0M7-F1
#
_entry.id   AF-A0AAD6L0M7-F1
#
_cell.length_a   1.000
_cell.length_b   1.000
_cell.length_c   1.000
_cell.angle_alpha   90.00
_cell.angle_beta   90.00
_cell.angle_gamma   90.00
#
_symmetry.space_group_name_H-M   'P 1'
#
loop_
_entity.id
_entity.type
_entity.pdbx_description
1 polymer ?
#
loop_
_entity_poly.entity_id
_entity_poly.type
_entity_poly.pdbx_seq_one_letter_code
_entity_poly.pdbx_strand_id
1 'polypeptide(L)'
;MIAGGTGITPMFQLSRAILENPKDKTSVHLIYANTTLEDILLKEELDAFASKFPNRFKVYYVLSQPTDSAWKGGVGHVSKEMIQDYCPPPAFDIQILRCGPPGMNKAMEAHLNALGYTSPMQFQF
;
A
#
# COMPACT_ATOMS: atom_id res chain seq x y z
N MET A 1 -3.94 -1.90 -0.98
CA MET A 1 -2.74 -2.74 -0.81
C MET A 1 -1.85 -2.10 0.26
N ILE A 2 -1.27 -2.90 1.14
CA ILE A 2 -0.36 -2.43 2.19
C ILE A 2 0.88 -3.32 2.18
N ALA A 3 2.05 -2.75 1.87
CA ALA A 3 3.31 -3.47 1.73
C ALA A 3 4.35 -2.98 2.72
N GLY A 4 5.20 -3.88 3.22
CA GLY A 4 6.39 -3.56 4.00
C GLY A 4 7.64 -4.22 3.42
N GLY A 5 8.67 -3.44 3.12
CA GLY A 5 9.94 -3.93 2.55
C GLY A 5 9.72 -4.83 1.33
N THR A 6 10.25 -6.06 1.35
CA THR A 6 10.12 -7.01 0.23
C THR A 6 8.68 -7.49 -0.05
N GLY A 7 7.73 -7.20 0.84
CA GLY A 7 6.29 -7.42 0.63
C GLY A 7 5.70 -6.62 -0.53
N ILE A 8 6.48 -5.72 -1.15
CA ILE A 8 6.11 -5.05 -2.40
C ILE A 8 5.98 -6.01 -3.59
N THR A 9 6.70 -7.13 -3.59
CA THR A 9 6.78 -8.03 -4.75
C THR A 9 5.42 -8.57 -5.23
N PRO A 10 4.53 -9.13 -4.37
CA PRO A 10 3.20 -9.53 -4.81
C PRO A 10 2.32 -8.33 -5.23
N MET A 11 2.49 -7.18 -4.56
CA MET A 11 1.71 -5.97 -4.87
C MET A 11 2.09 -5.40 -6.24
N PHE A 12 3.38 -5.38 -6.57
CA PHE A 12 3.90 -4.91 -7.84
C PHE A 12 3.44 -5.82 -8.99
N GLN A 13 3.53 -7.15 -8.81
CA GLN A 13 3.05 -8.12 -9.80
C GLN A 13 1.58 -7.89 -10.15
N LEU A 14 0.72 -7.78 -9.13
CA LEU A 14 -0.72 -7.58 -9.34
C LEU A 14 -1.04 -6.20 -9.91
N SER A 15 -0.39 -5.15 -9.39
CA SER A 15 -0.56 -3.78 -9.89
C SER A 15 -0.21 -3.71 -11.37
N ARG A 16 0.91 -4.31 -11.79
CA ARG A 16 1.31 -4.37 -13.20
C ARG A 16 0.26 -5.09 -14.05
N ALA A 17 -0.22 -6.26 -13.61
CA ALA A 17 -1.24 -7.03 -14.34
C ALA A 17 -2.55 -6.24 -14.52
N ILE A 18 -3.02 -5.54 -13.48
CA ILE A 18 -4.20 -4.67 -13.53
C ILE A 18 -3.96 -3.48 -14.46
N LEU A 19 -2.82 -2.80 -14.29
CA LEU A 19 -2.57 -1.52 -14.94
C LEU A 19 -2.28 -1.67 -16.43
N GLU A 20 -1.58 -2.73 -16.83
CA GLU A 20 -1.23 -3.02 -18.22
C GLU A 20 -2.37 -3.68 -19.00
N ASN A 21 -3.44 -4.12 -18.34
CA ASN A 21 -4.65 -4.62 -19.00
C ASN A 21 -5.66 -3.46 -19.25
N PRO A 22 -5.91 -3.07 -20.52
CA PRO A 22 -6.83 -1.96 -20.82
C PRO A 22 -8.30 -2.28 -20.54
N LYS A 23 -8.67 -3.57 -20.46
CA LYS A 23 -10.02 -4.02 -20.15
C LYS A 23 -10.31 -4.02 -18.65
N ASP A 24 -9.29 -4.19 -17.82
CA ASP A 24 -9.42 -4.08 -16.37
C ASP A 24 -9.76 -2.64 -16.00
N LYS A 25 -10.59 -2.43 -14.98
CA LYS A 25 -11.01 -1.12 -14.47
C LYS A 25 -10.69 -0.93 -12.98
N THR A 26 -10.07 -1.90 -12.35
CA THR A 26 -9.69 -1.88 -10.94
C THR A 26 -8.77 -0.69 -10.66
N SER A 27 -9.05 0.01 -9.56
CA SER A 27 -8.18 1.05 -9.01
C SER A 27 -7.35 0.47 -7.87
N VAL A 28 -6.08 0.83 -7.82
CA VAL A 28 -5.10 0.33 -6.86
C VAL A 28 -4.60 1.49 -6.01
N HIS A 29 -4.76 1.35 -4.71
CA HIS A 29 -4.18 2.23 -3.71
C HIS A 29 -3.14 1.43 -2.93
N LEU A 30 -1.90 1.92 -2.89
CA LEU A 30 -0.78 1.27 -2.23
C LEU A 30 -0.24 2.16 -1.11
N ILE A 31 -0.27 1.65 0.11
CA ILE A 31 0.58 2.17 1.21
C ILE A 31 1.83 1.30 1.24
N TYR A 32 3.01 1.91 1.13
CA TYR A 32 4.28 1.19 1.10
C TYR A 32 5.24 1.71 2.17
N ALA A 33 5.56 0.83 3.12
CA ALA A 33 6.33 1.15 4.31
C ALA A 33 7.75 0.58 4.26
N ASN A 34 8.75 1.42 4.57
CA ASN A 34 10.17 1.08 4.58
C ASN A 34 10.87 1.76 5.77
N THR A 35 12.15 1.43 6.02
CA THR A 35 12.89 2.06 7.12
C THR A 35 13.35 3.46 6.70
N THR A 36 14.14 3.56 5.63
CA THR A 36 14.61 4.81 5.03
C THR A 36 14.19 4.95 3.57
N LEU A 37 14.51 6.09 2.94
CA LEU A 37 14.18 6.37 1.55
C LEU A 37 14.89 5.40 0.58
N GLU A 38 16.13 5.03 0.89
CA GLU A 38 16.97 4.13 0.11
C GLU A 38 16.46 2.69 0.11
N ASP A 39 15.68 2.32 1.13
CA ASP A 39 15.08 0.99 1.26
C ASP A 39 13.83 0.81 0.39
N ILE A 40 13.33 1.87 -0.27
CA ILE A 40 12.13 1.79 -1.11
C ILE A 40 12.48 1.07 -2.42
N LEU A 41 12.30 -0.24 -2.43
CA LEU A 41 12.46 -1.07 -3.62
C LEU A 41 11.41 -0.70 -4.68
N LEU A 42 11.82 -0.67 -5.96
CA LEU A 42 10.97 -0.39 -7.12
C LEU A 42 10.33 1.02 -7.11
N LYS A 43 10.96 1.99 -6.42
CA LYS A 43 10.39 3.34 -6.29
C LYS A 43 10.15 4.00 -7.65
N GLU A 44 11.11 3.92 -8.56
CA GLU A 44 11.02 4.54 -9.88
C GLU A 44 9.87 3.95 -10.71
N GLU A 45 9.68 2.63 -10.65
CA GLU A 45 8.61 1.93 -11.35
C GLU A 45 7.23 2.25 -10.77
N LEU A 46 7.13 2.34 -9.44
CA LEU A 46 5.88 2.73 -8.76
C LEU A 46 5.51 4.18 -9.08
N ASP A 47 6.48 5.10 -9.08
CA ASP A 47 6.27 6.50 -9.45
C ASP A 47 5.89 6.63 -10.93
N ALA A 48 6.48 5.80 -11.80
CA ALA A 48 6.09 5.72 -13.21
C ALA A 48 4.65 5.21 -13.38
N PHE A 49 4.21 4.22 -12.60
CA PHE A 49 2.80 3.79 -12.59
C PHE A 49 1.86 4.90 -12.12
N ALA A 50 2.21 5.62 -11.05
CA ALA A 50 1.41 6.74 -10.56
C ALA A 50 1.29 7.86 -11.61
N SER A 51 2.38 8.15 -12.31
CA SER A 51 2.43 9.16 -13.38
C SER A 51 1.64 8.74 -14.62
N LYS A 52 1.73 7.47 -15.01
CA LYS A 52 1.08 6.92 -16.21
C LYS A 52 -0.41 6.64 -15.99
N PHE A 53 -0.82 6.28 -14.78
CA PHE A 53 -2.19 5.90 -14.43
C PHE A 53 -2.73 6.70 -13.23
N PRO A 54 -2.74 8.04 -13.27
CA PRO A 54 -3.03 8.88 -12.10
C PRO A 54 -4.43 8.68 -11.51
N ASN A 55 -5.39 8.22 -12.34
CA ASN A 55 -6.75 7.94 -11.91
C ASN A 55 -6.95 6.51 -11.38
N ARG A 56 -5.97 5.60 -11.55
CA ARG A 56 -6.09 4.18 -11.19
C ARG A 56 -4.99 3.67 -10.27
N PHE A 57 -3.87 4.36 -10.15
CA PHE A 57 -2.78 3.96 -9.27
C PHE A 57 -2.39 5.12 -8.38
N LYS A 58 -2.52 4.93 -7.08
CA LYS A 58 -2.05 5.86 -6.05
C LYS A 58 -1.09 5.12 -5.15
N VAL A 59 0.08 5.73 -4.91
CA VAL A 59 1.07 5.23 -3.95
C VAL A 59 1.31 6.27 -2.87
N TYR A 60 1.32 5.81 -1.62
CA TYR A 60 1.67 6.58 -0.45
C TYR A 60 2.80 5.87 0.27
N TYR A 61 3.94 6.55 0.38
CA TYR A 61 5.13 6.02 1.01
C TYR A 61 5.18 6.41 2.49
N VAL A 62 5.64 5.48 3.34
CA VAL A 62 5.77 5.64 4.79
C VAL A 62 7.17 5.21 5.21
N LEU A 63 7.87 6.07 5.97
CA LEU A 63 9.21 5.77 6.47
C LEU A 63 9.23 5.76 7.99
N SER A 64 9.77 4.69 8.59
CA SER A 64 9.92 4.62 10.04
C SER A 64 11.05 5.52 10.57
N GLN A 65 12.08 5.76 9.75
CA GLN A 65 13.27 6.55 10.08
C GLN A 65 13.64 7.46 8.89
N PRO A 66 12.81 8.47 8.57
CA PRO A 66 13.15 9.42 7.52
C PRO A 66 14.40 10.20 7.92
N THR A 67 15.44 10.13 7.09
CA THR A 67 16.70 10.87 7.27
C THR A 67 16.68 12.22 6.55
N ASP A 68 15.83 12.36 5.53
CA ASP A 68 15.66 13.58 4.76
C ASP A 68 14.60 14.50 5.41
N SER A 69 15.03 15.72 5.77
CA SER A 69 14.17 16.79 6.28
C SER A 69 13.07 17.23 5.30
N ALA A 70 13.24 16.97 4.00
CA ALA A 70 12.25 17.26 2.96
C ALA A 70 11.18 16.17 2.81
N TRP A 71 11.21 15.10 3.62
CA TRP A 71 10.24 14.02 3.56
C TRP A 71 8.81 14.52 3.83
N LYS A 72 7.90 14.21 2.91
CA LYS A 72 6.47 14.59 2.99
C LYS A 72 5.51 13.40 3.11
N GLY A 73 6.04 12.18 3.12
CA GLY A 73 5.23 10.97 3.27
C GLY A 73 4.90 10.68 4.73
N GLY A 74 4.40 9.47 4.98
CA GLY A 74 4.11 9.03 6.35
C GLY A 74 5.37 8.84 7.16
N VAL A 75 5.30 9.10 8.46
CA VAL A 75 6.42 8.92 9.40
C VAL A 75 6.02 7.91 10.48
N GLY A 76 6.92 6.98 10.77
CA GLY A 76 6.71 5.89 11.72
C GLY A 76 6.19 4.62 11.06
N HIS A 77 5.39 3.85 11.78
CA HIS A 77 4.70 2.68 11.23
C HIS A 77 3.38 3.10 10.58
N VAL A 78 2.86 2.29 9.66
CA VAL A 78 1.53 2.50 9.07
C VAL A 78 0.50 2.57 10.19
N SER A 79 -0.23 3.68 10.26
CA SER A 79 -1.26 3.90 11.28
C SER A 79 -2.66 3.61 10.74
N LYS A 80 -3.64 3.55 11.66
CA LYS A 80 -5.06 3.43 11.30
C LYS A 80 -5.52 4.61 10.44
N GLU A 81 -5.06 5.82 10.76
CA GLU A 81 -5.39 7.07 10.06
C GLU A 81 -4.84 7.04 8.63
N MET A 82 -3.59 6.57 8.45
CA MET A 82 -3.02 6.39 7.11
C MET A 82 -3.85 5.42 6.26
N ILE A 83 -4.35 4.33 6.85
CA ILE A 83 -5.23 3.40 6.13
C ILE A 83 -6.54 4.10 5.76
N GLN A 84 -7.14 4.85 6.68
CA GLN A 84 -8.40 5.56 6.43
C GLN A 84 -8.27 6.64 5.35
N ASP A 85 -7.14 7.36 5.30
CA ASP A 85 -6.91 8.46 4.36
C ASP A 85 -6.50 7.97 2.97
N TYR A 86 -5.74 6.86 2.89
CA TYR A 86 -5.12 6.42 1.64
C TYR A 86 -5.71 5.14 1.05
N CYS A 87 -6.47 4.33 1.81
CA CYS A 87 -7.21 3.19 1.27
C CYS A 87 -8.68 3.55 1.00
N PRO A 88 -9.34 2.89 0.02
CA PRO A 88 -10.79 3.02 -0.15
C PRO A 88 -11.52 2.51 1.11
N PRO A 89 -12.63 3.13 1.52
CA PRO A 89 -13.41 2.70 2.68
C PRO A 89 -13.97 1.29 2.48
N PRO A 90 -14.32 0.55 3.55
CA PRO A 90 -14.91 -0.78 3.44
C PRO A 90 -16.17 -0.77 2.56
N ALA A 91 -16.18 -1.61 1.53
CA ALA A 91 -17.31 -1.85 0.64
C ALA A 91 -17.21 -3.25 0.03
N PHE A 92 -18.30 -3.74 -0.57
CA PHE A 92 -18.40 -5.12 -1.06
C PHE A 92 -17.42 -5.44 -2.21
N ASP A 93 -16.95 -4.42 -2.92
CA ASP A 93 -16.03 -4.50 -4.06
C ASP A 93 -14.59 -4.12 -3.70
N ILE A 94 -14.28 -4.01 -2.40
CA ILE A 94 -12.95 -3.65 -1.90
C ILE A 94 -12.21 -4.86 -1.33
N GLN A 95 -10.99 -5.06 -1.83
CA GLN A 95 -10.04 -6.02 -1.28
C GLN A 95 -8.78 -5.31 -0.76
N ILE A 96 -8.45 -5.54 0.51
CA ILE A 96 -7.18 -5.14 1.12
C ILE A 96 -6.23 -6.32 1.11
N LEU A 97 -5.16 -6.18 0.32
CA LEU A 97 -4.04 -7.10 0.30
C LEU A 97 -2.90 -6.59 1.19
N ARG A 98 -2.35 -7.43 2.05
CA ARG A 98 -1.20 -7.09 2.92
C ARG A 98 -0.05 -8.09 2.79
N CYS A 99 1.18 -7.58 2.81
CA CYS A 99 2.39 -8.40 2.85
C CYS A 99 3.55 -7.60 3.46
N GLY A 100 4.27 -8.20 4.39
CA GLY A 100 5.36 -7.55 5.12
C GLY A 100 5.78 -8.38 6.33
N PRO A 101 6.64 -7.84 7.22
CA PRO A 101 7.05 -8.53 8.43
C PRO A 101 5.86 -8.96 9.30
N PRO A 102 5.96 -10.07 10.08
CA PRO A 102 4.83 -10.59 10.87
C PRO A 102 4.21 -9.55 11.82
N GLY A 103 5.05 -8.71 12.45
CA GLY A 103 4.57 -7.64 13.33
C GLY A 103 3.74 -6.58 12.61
N MET A 104 4.15 -6.23 11.38
CA MET A 104 3.38 -5.32 10.53
C MET A 104 2.03 -5.94 10.13
N ASN A 105 2.03 -7.18 9.63
CA ASN A 105 0.78 -7.85 9.22
C ASN A 105 -0.24 -7.94 10.35
N LYS A 106 0.21 -8.28 11.56
CA LYS A 106 -0.62 -8.33 12.77
C LYS A 106 -1.19 -6.95 13.13
N ALA A 107 -0.37 -5.90 13.05
CA ALA A 107 -0.84 -4.53 13.29
C ALA A 107 -1.88 -4.09 12.24
N MET A 108 -1.63 -4.40 10.96
CA MET A 108 -2.55 -4.06 9.87
C MET A 108 -3.89 -4.75 10.04
N GLU A 109 -3.91 -6.03 10.41
CA GLU A 109 -5.14 -6.75 10.74
C GLU A 109 -5.94 -6.05 11.84
N ALA A 110 -5.30 -5.66 12.93
CA ALA A 110 -5.96 -4.96 14.03
C ALA A 110 -6.54 -3.61 13.57
N HIS A 111 -5.79 -2.83 12.78
CA HIS A 111 -6.27 -1.55 12.25
C HIS A 111 -7.44 -1.71 11.27
N LEU A 112 -7.35 -2.68 10.36
CA LEU A 112 -8.39 -2.99 9.38
C LEU A 112 -9.69 -3.43 10.07
N ASN A 113 -9.59 -4.31 11.05
CA ASN A 113 -10.75 -4.73 11.85
C ASN A 113 -11.37 -3.54 12.60
N ALA A 114 -10.54 -2.66 13.17
CA ALA A 114 -11.01 -1.44 13.86
C ALA A 114 -11.58 -0.37 12.91
N LEU A 115 -11.35 -0.48 11.60
CA LEU A 115 -11.93 0.36 10.55
C LEU A 115 -13.16 -0.29 9.88
N GLY A 116 -13.53 -1.52 10.27
CA GLY A 116 -14.70 -2.21 9.73
C GLY A 116 -14.46 -3.00 8.45
N TYR A 117 -13.21 -3.21 8.03
CA TYR A 117 -12.91 -4.17 6.97
C TYR A 117 -13.15 -5.59 7.51
N THR A 118 -14.04 -6.33 6.87
CA THR A 118 -14.37 -7.71 7.28
C THR A 118 -13.30 -8.70 6.82
N SER A 119 -13.28 -9.90 7.41
CA SER A 119 -12.31 -10.94 7.01
C SER A 119 -12.33 -11.27 5.50
N PRO A 120 -13.48 -11.38 4.82
CA PRO A 120 -13.51 -11.60 3.36
C PRO A 120 -12.85 -10.49 2.54
N MET A 121 -12.84 -9.24 3.03
CA MET A 121 -12.22 -8.10 2.37
C MET A 121 -10.70 -8.08 2.54
N GLN A 122 -10.12 -9.01 3.29
CA GLN A 122 -8.71 -9.00 3.65
C GLN A 122 -8.01 -10.26 3.13
N PHE A 123 -6.81 -10.08 2.58
CA PHE A 123 -5.93 -11.19 2.22
C PHE A 123 -4.50 -10.87 2.62
N GLN A 124 -3.84 -11.82 3.28
CA GLN A 124 -2.44 -11.75 3.62
C GLN A 124 -1.67 -12.77 2.78
N PHE A 125 -0.62 -12.28 2.11
CA PHE A 125 0.36 -13.14 1.43
C PHE A 125 1.30 -13.82 2.43
#